data_AF-A0AAD7CKK6-F1
#
_entry.id   AF-A0AAD7CKK6-F1
#
_cell.length_a   1.000
_cell.length_b   1.000
_cell.length_c   1.000
_cell.angle_alpha   90.00
_cell.angle_beta   90.00
_cell.angle_gamma   90.00
#
_symmetry.space_group_name_H-M   'P 1'
#
loop_
_entity.id
_entity.type
_entity.pdbx_description
1 polymer ?
#
loop_
_entity_poly.entity_id
_entity_poly.type
_entity_poly.pdbx_seq_one_letter_code
_entity_poly.pdbx_strand_id
1 'polypeptide(L)'
;MHRLILLGATESHRDSVQSNVTATASATFARRSQPRLSRKPSNQLSPLSLRPHVLARNRIRSWQTPYGCHVIRSLSQSFPAALVERWQDVLAQSVEESTRAGYGAGLLRFNHFCDLHRIPEVDRMPASEALLSMFVSSYGAGRVAAGTVSTWLAGLQLWHAVNLAPWDGASLLARTRKGVAKLAPSSSVRPPRDPVTENHMHELRSVLDLTNSRDSAVWAVACVAWRGCCRLGELLCNSDSTFDPSRHVERGCKVKRGHAENGHQFITFKIPWSKTRRSLGDWISLTQTADDVDAISAFEHHLFVNSTVPTTAPLFAFCTAEGWSKSTRFQTVSRVCFDADAIGLKFGFSEGAM
;
A
#
# COMPACT_ATOMS: atom_id res chain seq x y z
N MET A 1 15.48 -50.68 35.38
CA MET A 1 16.58 -51.65 35.27
C MET A 1 17.33 -51.38 33.98
N HIS A 2 18.66 -51.23 34.11
CA HIS A 2 19.75 -51.22 33.12
C HIS A 2 19.77 -50.31 31.88
N ARG A 3 20.75 -49.38 31.92
CA ARG A 3 21.57 -48.89 30.81
C ARG A 3 22.33 -50.05 30.13
N LEU A 4 22.57 -49.96 28.81
CA LEU A 4 23.90 -50.22 28.25
C LEU A 4 24.11 -49.48 26.92
N ILE A 5 25.37 -49.13 26.69
CA ILE A 5 25.93 -48.21 25.69
C ILE A 5 26.77 -49.04 24.69
N LEU A 6 26.71 -48.65 23.41
CA LEU A 6 27.70 -48.72 22.30
C LEU A 6 28.68 -49.92 22.16
N LEU A 7 28.71 -50.53 20.96
CA LEU A 7 29.81 -50.48 19.97
C LEU A 7 29.65 -51.58 18.90
N GLY A 8 29.87 -51.24 17.63
CA GLY A 8 29.92 -52.20 16.54
C GLY A 8 29.80 -51.55 15.16
N ALA A 9 30.87 -50.91 14.71
CA ALA A 9 31.03 -50.46 13.32
C ALA A 9 31.74 -51.56 12.52
N THR A 10 31.24 -51.87 11.32
CA THR A 10 32.07 -52.12 10.13
C THR A 10 31.27 -51.78 8.87
N GLU A 11 31.91 -50.98 8.03
CA GLU A 11 31.43 -50.46 6.76
C GLU A 11 31.33 -51.57 5.70
N SER A 12 30.37 -51.43 4.78
CA SER A 12 30.60 -51.82 3.39
C SER A 12 29.91 -50.83 2.45
N HIS A 13 30.76 -50.19 1.64
CA HIS A 13 30.46 -49.25 0.57
C HIS A 13 29.49 -49.88 -0.46
N ARG A 14 28.43 -49.14 -0.80
CA ARG A 14 27.81 -49.22 -2.12
C ARG A 14 27.51 -47.81 -2.60
N ASP A 15 28.25 -47.41 -3.62
CA ASP A 15 28.12 -46.16 -4.35
C ASP A 15 26.75 -46.07 -5.02
N SER A 16 26.04 -44.97 -4.79
CA SER A 16 24.99 -44.52 -5.70
C SER A 16 25.14 -43.03 -5.94
N VAL A 17 25.37 -42.71 -7.21
CA VAL A 17 25.57 -41.38 -7.77
C VAL A 17 24.28 -40.58 -7.61
N GLN A 18 24.28 -39.58 -6.72
CA GLN A 18 23.26 -38.53 -6.69
C GLN A 18 23.71 -37.37 -7.56
N SER A 19 22.95 -37.12 -8.62
CA SER A 19 23.03 -35.94 -9.48
C SER A 19 22.64 -34.70 -8.69
N ASN A 20 23.63 -33.85 -8.40
CA ASN A 20 23.41 -32.52 -7.86
C ASN A 20 22.75 -31.61 -8.90
N VAL A 21 21.44 -31.39 -8.78
CA VAL A 21 20.76 -30.26 -9.42
C VAL A 21 20.98 -29.04 -8.54
N THR A 22 21.97 -28.23 -8.88
CA THR A 22 22.25 -26.96 -8.22
C THR A 22 21.17 -25.95 -8.60
N ALA A 23 20.11 -25.85 -7.79
CA ALA A 23 19.15 -24.75 -7.88
C ALA A 23 19.82 -23.47 -7.37
N THR A 24 20.36 -22.65 -8.28
CA THR A 24 20.77 -21.28 -7.98
C THR A 24 19.53 -20.42 -7.73
N ALA A 25 19.04 -20.45 -6.50
CA ALA A 25 18.09 -19.46 -6.00
C ALA A 25 18.79 -18.09 -5.99
N SER A 26 18.50 -17.25 -6.98
CA SER A 26 18.89 -15.84 -6.96
C SER A 26 18.18 -15.17 -5.80
N ALA A 27 18.88 -14.98 -4.69
CA ALA A 27 18.43 -14.17 -3.57
C ALA A 27 18.32 -12.71 -4.02
N THR A 28 17.14 -12.31 -4.48
CA THR A 28 16.80 -10.91 -4.72
C THR A 28 16.91 -10.16 -3.40
N PHE A 29 18.03 -9.46 -3.17
CA PHE A 29 18.19 -8.57 -2.04
C PHE A 29 17.09 -7.49 -2.11
N ALA A 30 16.12 -7.57 -1.22
CA ALA A 30 15.12 -6.51 -1.05
C ALA A 30 15.86 -5.20 -0.73
N ARG A 31 15.86 -4.27 -1.69
CA ARG A 31 16.55 -2.98 -1.58
C ARG A 31 15.99 -2.23 -0.37
N ARG A 32 16.79 -2.05 0.68
CA ARG A 32 16.37 -1.32 1.90
C ARG A 32 15.99 0.11 1.51
N SER A 33 14.73 0.47 1.70
CA SER A 33 14.24 1.82 1.46
C SER A 33 14.95 2.82 2.38
N GLN A 34 15.68 3.78 1.81
CA GLN A 34 16.37 4.82 2.57
C GLN A 34 15.50 6.07 2.74
N PRO A 35 15.56 6.74 3.90
CA PRO A 35 14.89 8.03 4.09
C PRO A 35 15.49 9.08 3.16
N ARG A 36 14.62 9.75 2.40
CA ARG A 36 15.01 10.82 1.48
C ARG A 36 15.00 12.16 2.21
N LEU A 37 16.11 12.89 2.11
CA LEU A 37 16.14 14.30 2.48
C LEU A 37 15.23 15.10 1.55
N SER A 38 14.49 16.07 2.10
CA SER A 38 13.72 16.97 1.26
C SER A 38 14.66 17.81 0.40
N ARG A 39 14.42 17.85 -0.91
CA ARG A 39 15.10 18.77 -1.83
C ARG A 39 14.77 20.25 -1.55
N LYS A 40 13.66 20.54 -0.86
CA LYS A 40 13.31 21.90 -0.44
C LYS A 40 14.02 22.25 0.87
N PRO A 41 14.83 23.33 0.92
CA PRO A 41 15.52 23.78 2.15
C PRO A 41 14.53 24.06 3.28
N SER A 42 13.35 24.59 2.94
CA SER A 42 12.23 24.87 3.85
C SER A 42 11.59 23.63 4.50
N ASN A 43 12.12 22.43 4.34
CA ASN A 43 11.60 21.22 5.00
C ASN A 43 12.71 20.49 5.78
N GLN A 44 13.89 21.09 5.88
CA GLN A 44 14.98 20.57 6.68
C GLN A 44 14.65 20.88 8.14
N LEU A 45 14.54 19.83 8.95
CA LEU A 45 14.44 19.97 10.40
C LEU A 45 15.85 20.06 10.98
N SER A 46 16.01 20.83 12.05
CA SER A 46 17.22 20.74 12.88
C SER A 46 17.30 19.31 13.44
N PRO A 47 18.34 18.53 13.12
CA PRO A 47 18.47 17.19 13.65
C PRO A 47 18.74 17.29 15.16
N LEU A 48 17.77 16.87 15.96
CA LEU A 48 17.87 16.71 17.40
C LEU A 48 17.72 15.23 17.74
N SER A 49 18.29 14.81 18.87
CA SER A 49 18.20 13.44 19.41
C SER A 49 16.76 12.89 19.46
N LEU A 50 15.77 13.76 19.60
CA LEU A 50 14.35 13.43 19.71
C LEU A 50 13.67 13.13 18.37
N ARG A 51 14.25 13.54 17.24
CA ARG A 51 13.62 13.47 15.90
C ARG A 51 14.58 12.88 14.87
N PRO A 52 14.95 11.60 15.01
CA PRO A 52 15.91 10.97 14.11
C PRO A 52 15.43 10.96 12.66
N HIS A 53 16.40 10.98 11.73
CA HIS A 53 16.13 10.94 10.30
C HIS A 53 15.69 9.53 9.86
N VAL A 54 14.37 9.31 9.86
CA VAL A 54 13.74 8.02 9.52
C VAL A 54 12.72 8.17 8.39
N LEU A 55 12.33 7.03 7.80
CA LEU A 55 11.27 6.96 6.79
C LEU A 55 9.97 7.57 7.32
N ALA A 56 9.19 8.19 6.44
CA ALA A 56 7.94 8.86 6.82
C ALA A 56 7.01 7.95 7.65
N ARG A 57 6.87 6.67 7.25
CA ARG A 57 6.07 5.66 7.95
C ARG A 57 6.51 5.34 9.38
N ASN A 58 7.77 5.63 9.73
CA ASN A 58 8.37 5.30 11.02
C ASN A 58 8.35 6.52 11.98
N ARG A 59 8.16 7.74 11.48
CA ARG A 59 8.24 8.97 12.29
C ARG A 59 7.31 8.95 13.50
N ILE A 60 6.09 8.45 13.34
CA ILE A 60 5.10 8.34 14.42
C ILE A 60 5.66 7.55 15.62
N ARG A 61 6.44 6.49 15.36
CA ARG A 61 7.02 5.65 16.42
C ARG A 61 8.36 6.18 16.91
N SER A 62 9.18 6.74 16.02
CA SER A 62 10.57 7.10 16.30
C SER A 62 10.76 8.53 16.83
N TRP A 63 9.81 9.44 16.61
CA TRP A 63 9.94 10.82 17.06
C TRP A 63 9.31 10.99 18.44
N GLN A 64 10.04 11.65 19.33
CA GLN A 64 9.69 11.84 20.73
C GLN A 64 9.67 13.33 21.10
N THR A 65 9.15 13.60 22.30
CA THR A 65 9.22 14.90 22.99
C THR A 65 9.68 14.66 24.42
N PRO A 66 10.13 15.71 25.16
CA PRO A 66 10.44 15.57 26.57
C PRO A 66 9.29 14.96 27.38
N TYR A 67 8.04 15.31 27.07
CA TYR A 67 6.85 14.72 27.67
C TYR A 67 6.77 13.21 27.41
N GLY A 68 6.88 12.78 26.15
CA GLY A 68 6.83 11.37 25.79
C GLY A 68 7.92 10.56 26.49
N CYS A 69 9.15 11.08 26.53
CA CYS A 69 10.26 10.44 27.24
C CYS A 69 9.96 10.30 28.75
N HIS A 70 9.40 11.35 29.37
CA HIS A 70 9.06 11.34 30.79
C HIS A 70 7.96 10.31 31.10
N VAL A 71 6.87 10.30 30.33
CA VAL A 71 5.75 9.36 30.56
C VAL A 71 6.18 7.91 30.35
N ILE A 72 6.94 7.63 29.29
CA ILE A 72 7.47 6.27 29.04
C ILE A 72 8.39 5.84 30.19
N ARG A 73 9.27 6.74 30.67
CA ARG A 73 10.15 6.45 31.80
C ARG A 73 9.36 6.17 33.07
N SER A 74 8.34 6.97 33.37
CA SER A 74 7.47 6.77 34.54
C SER A 74 6.74 5.42 34.46
N LEU A 75 6.17 5.06 33.31
CA LEU A 75 5.55 3.75 33.13
C LEU A 75 6.55 2.60 33.24
N SER A 76 7.79 2.80 32.80
CA SER A 76 8.84 1.79 32.91
C SER A 76 9.29 1.55 34.36
N GLN A 77 8.83 2.36 35.32
CA GLN A 77 9.00 2.08 36.76
C GLN A 77 7.98 1.04 37.26
N SER A 78 6.81 0.96 36.63
CA SER A 78 5.73 0.04 37.01
C SER A 78 5.64 -1.20 36.11
N PHE A 79 6.14 -1.10 34.88
CA PHE A 79 6.09 -2.18 33.88
C PHE A 79 7.46 -2.38 33.23
N PRO A 80 7.81 -3.60 32.79
CA PRO A 80 9.03 -3.82 32.01
C PRO A 80 9.04 -2.95 30.75
N ALA A 81 10.17 -2.29 30.46
CA ALA A 81 10.31 -1.39 29.31
C ALA A 81 9.92 -2.05 27.98
N ALA A 82 10.27 -3.33 27.79
CA ALA A 82 9.92 -4.09 26.59
C ALA A 82 8.39 -4.24 26.39
N LEU A 83 7.60 -4.25 27.47
CA LEU A 83 6.14 -4.32 27.40
C LEU A 83 5.56 -2.97 26.94
N VAL A 84 6.10 -1.88 27.47
CA VAL A 84 5.71 -0.51 27.07
C VAL A 84 6.05 -0.28 25.59
N GLU A 85 7.26 -0.65 25.16
CA GLU A 85 7.68 -0.53 23.76
C GLU A 85 6.80 -1.34 22.82
N ARG A 86 6.47 -2.58 23.19
CA ARG A 86 5.54 -3.43 22.42
C ARG A 86 4.16 -2.79 22.32
N TRP A 87 3.66 -2.18 23.38
CA TRP A 87 2.37 -1.50 23.34
C TRP A 87 2.40 -0.30 22.38
N GLN A 88 3.46 0.51 22.39
CA GLN A 88 3.65 1.59 21.43
C GLN A 88 3.69 1.09 19.99
N ASP A 89 4.34 -0.06 19.76
CA ASP A 89 4.36 -0.70 18.44
C ASP A 89 2.96 -1.13 18.01
N VAL A 90 2.19 -1.77 18.90
CA VAL A 90 0.80 -2.17 18.62
C VAL A 90 -0.09 -0.97 18.30
N LEU A 91 0.04 0.13 19.05
CA LEU A 91 -0.68 1.38 18.77
C LEU A 91 -0.33 1.93 17.39
N ALA A 92 0.95 1.92 17.01
CA ALA A 92 1.40 2.34 15.69
C ALA A 92 0.88 1.40 14.56
N GLN A 93 0.60 0.12 14.85
CA GLN A 93 0.01 -0.83 13.90
C GLN A 93 -1.52 -0.69 13.75
N SER A 94 -2.17 0.20 14.49
CA SER A 94 -3.60 0.51 14.31
C SER A 94 -3.94 1.05 12.91
N VAL A 95 -2.92 1.49 12.16
CA VAL A 95 -3.03 2.04 10.81
C VAL A 95 -2.04 1.38 9.85
N GLU A 96 -2.47 1.17 8.60
CA GLU A 96 -1.63 0.59 7.55
C GLU A 96 -0.38 1.44 7.27
N GLU A 97 0.68 0.79 6.81
CA GLU A 97 1.98 1.42 6.58
C GLU A 97 1.92 2.61 5.61
N SER A 98 1.12 2.51 4.54
CA SER A 98 0.90 3.59 3.58
C SER A 98 0.24 4.81 4.22
N THR A 99 -0.74 4.58 5.09
CA THR A 99 -1.42 5.63 5.87
C THR A 99 -0.44 6.27 6.85
N ARG A 100 0.39 5.47 7.55
CA ARG A 100 1.45 6.00 8.44
C ARG A 100 2.43 6.90 7.70
N ALA A 101 2.78 6.59 6.45
CA ALA A 101 3.65 7.44 5.66
C ALA A 101 3.02 8.84 5.43
N GLY A 102 1.71 8.88 5.15
CA GLY A 102 0.94 10.12 5.07
C GLY A 102 0.91 10.87 6.40
N TYR A 103 0.67 10.16 7.50
CA TYR A 103 0.66 10.73 8.85
C TYR A 103 2.01 11.30 9.26
N GLY A 104 3.10 10.58 9.00
CA GLY A 104 4.45 11.05 9.25
C GLY A 104 4.86 12.26 8.39
N ALA A 105 4.21 12.49 7.25
CA ALA A 105 4.36 13.73 6.49
C ALA A 105 3.62 14.91 7.14
N GLY A 106 2.50 14.66 7.82
CA GLY A 106 1.82 15.67 8.67
C GLY A 106 2.64 16.02 9.90
N LEU A 107 3.17 15.01 10.59
CA LEU A 107 4.02 15.20 11.78
C LEU A 107 5.29 16.02 11.46
N LEU A 108 5.91 15.77 10.30
CA LEU A 108 7.03 16.60 9.79
C LEU A 108 6.63 18.06 9.65
N ARG A 109 5.47 18.36 9.06
CA ARG A 109 5.00 19.74 8.85
C ARG A 109 4.73 20.45 10.17
N PHE A 110 4.10 19.76 11.12
CA PHE A 110 3.85 20.30 12.45
C PHE A 110 5.15 20.66 13.17
N ASN A 111 6.13 19.75 13.14
CA ASN A 111 7.43 19.99 13.75
C ASN A 111 8.19 21.14 13.08
N HIS A 112 8.12 21.22 11.75
CA HIS A 112 8.69 22.36 11.03
C HIS A 112 8.00 23.68 11.40
N PHE A 113 6.66 23.71 11.48
CA PHE A 113 5.93 24.87 11.98
C PHE A 113 6.41 25.28 13.39
N CYS A 114 6.58 24.31 14.29
CA CYS A 114 7.07 24.57 15.64
C CYS A 114 8.50 25.11 15.65
N ASP A 115 9.40 24.56 14.83
CA ASP A 115 10.78 25.05 14.71
C ASP A 115 10.82 26.48 14.14
N LEU A 116 10.03 26.76 13.10
CA LEU A 116 9.93 28.09 12.48
C LEU A 116 9.44 29.17 13.47
N HIS A 117 8.48 28.82 14.31
CA HIS A 117 7.90 29.72 15.30
C HIS A 117 8.57 29.62 16.69
N ARG A 118 9.70 28.89 16.79
CA ARG A 118 10.47 28.71 18.03
C ARG A 118 9.63 28.19 19.20
N ILE A 119 8.64 27.33 18.92
CA ILE A 119 7.85 26.66 19.94
C ILE A 119 8.76 25.64 20.65
N PRO A 120 8.94 25.74 21.99
CA PRO A 120 9.76 24.82 22.77
C PRO A 120 9.31 23.36 22.61
N GLU A 121 10.24 22.40 22.62
CA GLU A 121 9.92 20.96 22.48
C GLU A 121 8.97 20.46 23.58
N VAL A 122 9.00 21.07 24.77
CA VAL A 122 8.10 20.76 25.90
C VAL A 122 6.64 21.12 25.62
N ASP A 123 6.39 22.12 24.77
CA ASP A 123 5.03 22.62 24.45
C ASP A 123 4.42 21.91 23.23
N ARG A 124 5.20 21.05 22.55
CA ARG A 124 4.76 20.32 21.34
C ARG A 124 3.98 19.06 21.65
N MET A 125 4.00 18.61 22.91
CA MET A 125 3.23 17.48 23.39
C MET A 125 3.04 17.55 24.91
N PRO A 126 1.79 17.51 25.42
CA PRO A 126 0.55 17.54 24.65
C PRO A 126 0.42 18.87 23.89
N ALA A 127 0.12 18.80 22.59
CA ALA A 127 -0.05 20.00 21.79
C ALA A 127 -1.37 20.65 22.15
N SER A 128 -1.32 21.88 22.67
CA SER A 128 -2.52 22.63 23.04
C SER A 128 -3.45 22.85 21.85
N GLU A 129 -4.74 23.01 22.12
CA GLU A 129 -5.74 23.26 21.08
C GLU A 129 -5.40 24.51 20.24
N ALA A 130 -4.87 25.54 20.89
CA ALA A 130 -4.41 26.77 20.24
C ALA A 130 -3.24 26.49 19.29
N LEU A 131 -2.23 25.71 19.72
CA LEU A 131 -1.09 25.34 18.88
C LEU A 131 -1.53 24.54 17.64
N LEU A 132 -2.40 23.55 17.84
CA LEU A 132 -2.97 22.75 16.75
C LEU A 132 -3.75 23.64 15.76
N SER A 133 -4.55 24.58 16.28
CA SER A 133 -5.34 25.50 15.48
C SER A 133 -4.47 26.47 14.68
N MET A 134 -3.43 27.05 15.29
CA MET A 134 -2.48 27.94 14.60
C MET A 134 -1.71 27.21 13.51
N PHE A 135 -1.26 25.98 13.78
CA PHE A 135 -0.60 25.13 12.78
C PHE A 135 -1.51 24.89 11.57
N VAL A 136 -2.73 24.44 11.81
CA VAL A 136 -3.70 24.14 10.74
C VAL A 136 -4.11 25.39 9.98
N SER A 137 -4.30 26.52 10.66
CA SER A 137 -4.59 27.81 10.02
C SER A 137 -3.44 28.22 9.08
N SER A 138 -2.21 28.26 9.59
CA SER A 138 -1.03 28.73 8.86
C SER A 138 -0.67 27.86 7.65
N TYR A 139 -0.73 26.53 7.80
CA TYR A 139 -0.31 25.60 6.74
C TYR A 139 -1.48 25.11 5.88
N GLY A 140 -2.71 25.26 6.36
CA GLY A 140 -3.93 24.80 5.72
C GLY A 140 -4.62 25.86 4.87
N ALA A 141 -4.95 27.01 5.47
CA ALA A 141 -5.81 28.03 4.86
C ALA A 141 -5.22 28.54 3.53
N GLY A 142 -6.03 28.53 2.47
CA GLY A 142 -5.60 29.00 1.13
C GLY A 142 -4.55 28.15 0.43
N ARG A 143 -4.09 27.04 1.03
CA ARG A 143 -2.92 26.29 0.55
C ARG A 143 -3.20 24.84 0.19
N VAL A 144 -4.04 24.15 0.94
CA VAL A 144 -4.29 22.71 0.75
C VAL A 144 -5.77 22.36 0.94
N ALA A 145 -6.15 21.19 0.42
CA ALA A 145 -7.50 20.66 0.59
C ALA A 145 -7.76 20.28 2.06
N ALA A 146 -9.03 20.36 2.48
CA ALA A 146 -9.47 20.00 3.83
C ALA A 146 -9.11 18.54 4.23
N GLY A 147 -9.10 17.63 3.24
CA GLY A 147 -8.68 16.24 3.45
C GLY A 147 -7.22 16.12 3.90
N THR A 148 -6.33 16.94 3.32
CA THR A 148 -4.90 16.95 3.67
C THR A 148 -4.67 17.36 5.12
N VAL A 149 -5.36 18.42 5.57
CA VAL A 149 -5.33 18.87 6.97
C VAL A 149 -5.84 17.78 7.92
N SER A 150 -6.92 17.10 7.52
CA SER A 150 -7.49 15.99 8.30
C SER A 150 -6.49 14.84 8.45
N THR A 151 -5.73 14.52 7.39
CA THR A 151 -4.63 13.54 7.46
C THR A 151 -3.50 13.98 8.39
N TRP A 152 -3.14 15.27 8.40
CA TRP A 152 -2.11 15.77 9.31
C TRP A 152 -2.53 15.64 10.78
N LEU A 153 -3.75 16.06 11.11
CA LEU A 153 -4.29 15.96 12.46
C LEU A 153 -4.43 14.51 12.93
N ALA A 154 -4.89 13.61 12.05
CA ALA A 154 -4.94 12.18 12.37
C ALA A 154 -3.55 11.60 12.68
N GLY A 155 -2.53 12.06 11.95
CA GLY A 155 -1.13 11.71 12.25
C GLY A 155 -0.65 12.27 13.59
N LEU A 156 -0.99 13.52 13.92
CA LEU A 156 -0.66 14.10 15.22
C LEU A 156 -1.37 13.39 16.36
N GLN A 157 -2.64 13.06 16.20
CA GLN A 157 -3.43 12.34 17.20
C GLN A 157 -2.86 10.94 17.45
N LEU A 158 -2.49 10.20 16.39
CA LEU A 158 -1.83 8.91 16.56
C LEU A 158 -0.45 9.06 17.22
N TRP A 159 0.30 10.10 16.88
CA TRP A 159 1.59 10.37 17.53
C TRP A 159 1.44 10.67 19.02
N HIS A 160 0.41 11.42 19.43
CA HIS A 160 0.07 11.63 20.84
C HIS A 160 -0.29 10.30 21.51
N ALA A 161 -1.14 9.49 20.89
CA ALA A 161 -1.52 8.19 21.43
C ALA A 161 -0.32 7.26 21.62
N VAL A 162 0.59 7.16 20.64
CA VAL A 162 1.81 6.35 20.73
C VAL A 162 2.76 6.84 21.83
N ASN A 163 2.79 8.15 22.09
CA ASN A 163 3.57 8.75 23.18
C ASN A 163 2.78 8.94 24.48
N LEU A 164 1.58 8.33 24.56
CA LEU A 164 0.74 8.31 25.75
C LEU A 164 0.39 9.72 26.28
N ALA A 165 0.24 10.66 25.35
CA ALA A 165 -0.15 12.03 25.62
C ALA A 165 -1.67 12.20 25.41
N PRO A 166 -2.35 13.03 26.23
CA PRO A 166 -3.70 13.45 25.93
C PRO A 166 -3.78 14.19 24.60
N TRP A 167 -4.97 14.18 24.00
CA TRP A 167 -5.26 14.88 22.76
C TRP A 167 -6.20 16.05 23.04
N ASP A 168 -5.68 17.27 22.94
CA ASP A 168 -6.43 18.51 23.25
C ASP A 168 -7.14 19.11 22.03
N GLY A 169 -7.54 18.28 21.04
CA GLY A 169 -8.30 18.75 19.89
C GLY A 169 -9.79 18.81 20.18
N ALA A 170 -10.32 20.01 20.46
CA ALA A 170 -11.72 20.23 20.83
C ALA A 170 -12.47 21.16 19.83
N SER A 171 -13.31 22.06 20.36
CA SER A 171 -14.25 22.87 19.57
C SER A 171 -13.58 23.99 18.75
N LEU A 172 -12.50 24.59 19.25
CA LEU A 172 -11.75 25.64 18.56
C LEU A 172 -11.01 25.06 17.35
N LEU A 173 -10.38 23.89 17.50
CA LEU A 173 -9.74 23.19 16.39
C LEU A 173 -10.79 22.79 15.34
N ALA A 174 -11.96 22.32 15.77
CA ALA A 174 -13.06 21.99 14.86
C ALA A 174 -13.54 23.21 14.06
N ARG A 175 -13.69 24.37 14.71
CA ARG A 175 -14.03 25.63 14.01
C ARG A 175 -12.93 26.06 13.04
N THR A 176 -11.68 25.95 13.45
CA THR A 176 -10.52 26.27 12.60
C THR A 176 -10.49 25.40 11.34
N ARG A 177 -10.72 24.09 11.47
CA ARG A 177 -10.81 23.17 10.33
C ARG A 177 -11.93 23.56 9.36
N LYS A 178 -13.10 23.98 9.87
CA LYS A 178 -14.20 24.48 9.04
C LYS A 178 -13.79 25.75 8.27
N GLY A 179 -13.10 26.67 8.94
CA GLY A 179 -12.55 27.87 8.30
C GLY A 179 -11.56 27.52 7.19
N VAL A 180 -10.59 26.65 7.47
CA VAL A 180 -9.62 26.17 6.47
C VAL A 180 -10.29 25.48 5.29
N ALA A 181 -11.32 24.68 5.53
CA ALA A 181 -12.06 24.03 4.46
C ALA A 181 -12.76 25.04 3.53
N LYS A 182 -13.32 26.12 4.09
CA LYS A 182 -13.93 27.21 3.30
C LYS A 182 -12.90 28.04 2.54
N LEU A 183 -11.71 28.18 3.10
CA LEU A 183 -10.58 28.89 2.49
C LEU A 183 -9.73 28.00 1.58
N ALA A 184 -10.07 26.71 1.42
CA ALA A 184 -9.31 25.82 0.56
C ALA A 184 -9.40 26.33 -0.89
N PRO A 185 -8.28 26.43 -1.60
CA PRO A 185 -8.32 26.93 -2.97
C PRO A 185 -9.06 25.92 -3.84
N SER A 186 -9.88 26.39 -4.77
CA SER A 186 -10.63 25.52 -5.70
C SER A 186 -9.70 24.57 -6.46
N SER A 187 -8.49 25.02 -6.80
CA SER A 187 -7.43 24.22 -7.42
C SER A 187 -6.90 23.05 -6.57
N SER A 188 -7.15 23.04 -5.25
CA SER A 188 -6.75 21.93 -4.38
C SER A 188 -7.71 20.74 -4.42
N VAL A 189 -8.92 20.94 -4.95
CA VAL A 189 -9.92 19.88 -5.09
C VAL A 189 -9.92 19.40 -6.52
N ARG A 190 -9.63 18.11 -6.71
CA ARG A 190 -9.76 17.50 -8.04
C ARG A 190 -11.25 17.27 -8.33
N PRO A 191 -11.70 17.54 -9.57
CA PRO A 191 -13.07 17.19 -9.95
C PRO A 191 -13.28 15.67 -9.79
N PRO A 192 -14.53 15.22 -9.57
CA PRO A 192 -14.87 13.82 -9.71
C PRO A 192 -14.34 13.26 -11.02
N ARG A 193 -13.84 12.02 -11.00
CA ARG A 193 -13.43 11.33 -12.23
C ARG A 193 -14.66 10.74 -12.89
N ASP A 194 -14.76 10.88 -14.20
CA ASP A 194 -15.79 10.22 -14.98
C ASP A 194 -15.65 8.69 -14.87
N PRO A 195 -16.77 7.94 -14.88
CA PRO A 195 -16.72 6.49 -14.84
C PRO A 195 -16.10 5.92 -16.13
N VAL A 196 -15.48 4.75 -16.01
CA VAL A 196 -15.11 3.96 -17.19
C VAL A 196 -16.39 3.40 -17.80
N THR A 197 -16.68 3.80 -19.04
CA THR A 197 -17.87 3.38 -19.78
C THR A 197 -17.59 2.11 -20.57
N GLU A 198 -18.64 1.46 -21.05
CA GLU A 198 -18.52 0.32 -21.96
C GLU A 198 -17.80 0.71 -23.26
N ASN A 199 -18.09 1.89 -23.81
CA ASN A 199 -17.38 2.40 -25.00
C ASN A 199 -15.86 2.48 -24.78
N HIS A 200 -15.42 2.92 -23.59
CA HIS A 200 -13.99 2.92 -23.28
C HIS A 200 -13.38 1.51 -23.28
N MET A 201 -14.16 0.50 -22.89
CA MET A 201 -13.71 -0.89 -22.91
C MET A 201 -13.63 -1.44 -24.34
N HIS A 202 -14.59 -1.12 -25.21
CA HIS A 202 -14.57 -1.51 -26.63
C HIS A 202 -13.41 -0.85 -27.38
N GLU A 203 -13.18 0.43 -27.12
CA GLU A 203 -12.04 1.18 -27.65
C GLU A 203 -10.71 0.56 -27.20
N LEU A 204 -10.55 0.28 -25.90
CA LEU A 204 -9.39 -0.43 -25.38
C LEU A 204 -9.23 -1.83 -26.01
N ARG A 205 -10.33 -2.55 -26.24
CA ARG A 205 -10.28 -3.87 -26.89
C ARG A 205 -9.74 -3.77 -28.31
N SER A 206 -10.11 -2.73 -29.05
CA SER A 206 -9.76 -2.55 -30.47
C SER A 206 -8.26 -2.34 -30.72
N VAL A 207 -7.55 -1.78 -29.73
CA VAL A 207 -6.13 -1.43 -29.82
C VAL A 207 -5.20 -2.49 -29.23
N LEU A 208 -5.72 -3.40 -28.40
CA LEU A 208 -4.94 -4.46 -27.78
C LEU A 208 -4.82 -5.69 -28.69
N ASP A 209 -3.60 -6.17 -28.87
CA ASP A 209 -3.32 -7.44 -29.52
C ASP A 209 -3.39 -8.58 -28.51
N LEU A 210 -4.49 -9.33 -28.49
CA LEU A 210 -4.67 -10.44 -27.55
C LEU A 210 -3.78 -11.66 -27.85
N THR A 211 -3.07 -11.69 -28.98
CA THR A 211 -2.01 -12.69 -29.22
C THR A 211 -0.73 -12.35 -28.46
N ASN A 212 -0.55 -11.06 -28.11
CA ASN A 212 0.54 -10.61 -27.26
C ASN A 212 0.26 -10.95 -25.79
N SER A 213 1.25 -11.59 -25.17
CA SER A 213 1.24 -12.02 -23.77
C SER A 213 0.93 -10.89 -22.76
N ARG A 214 1.49 -9.69 -22.97
CA ARG A 214 1.29 -8.54 -22.09
C ARG A 214 -0.09 -7.91 -22.30
N ASP A 215 -0.49 -7.71 -23.55
CA ASP A 215 -1.77 -7.06 -23.86
C ASP A 215 -2.95 -7.95 -23.47
N SER A 216 -2.83 -9.29 -23.56
CA SER A 216 -3.83 -10.22 -23.01
C SER A 216 -3.98 -10.10 -21.49
N ALA A 217 -2.88 -9.93 -20.75
CA ALA A 217 -2.91 -9.70 -19.31
C ALA A 217 -3.53 -8.33 -18.95
N VAL A 218 -3.19 -7.27 -19.69
CA VAL A 218 -3.78 -5.93 -19.52
C VAL A 218 -5.29 -5.98 -19.76
N TRP A 219 -5.72 -6.66 -20.83
CA TRP A 219 -7.13 -6.83 -21.15
C TRP A 219 -7.89 -7.57 -20.05
N ALA A 220 -7.34 -8.69 -19.56
CA ALA A 220 -7.95 -9.45 -18.47
C ALA A 220 -8.09 -8.60 -17.20
N VAL A 221 -7.06 -7.83 -16.83
CA VAL A 221 -7.14 -6.91 -15.67
C VAL A 221 -8.23 -5.88 -15.86
N ALA A 222 -8.34 -5.27 -17.05
CA ALA A 222 -9.34 -4.25 -17.33
C ALA A 222 -10.76 -4.81 -17.17
N CYS A 223 -11.06 -5.95 -17.79
CA CYS A 223 -12.37 -6.59 -17.70
C CYS A 223 -12.70 -7.03 -16.26
N VAL A 224 -11.76 -7.65 -15.56
CA VAL A 224 -11.96 -8.09 -14.17
C VAL A 224 -12.17 -6.90 -13.24
N ALA A 225 -11.39 -5.82 -13.38
CA ALA A 225 -11.55 -4.63 -12.57
C ALA A 225 -12.89 -3.94 -12.83
N TRP A 226 -13.29 -3.84 -14.09
CA TRP A 226 -14.52 -3.16 -14.48
C TRP A 226 -15.78 -3.96 -14.11
N ARG A 227 -15.86 -5.24 -14.50
CA ARG A 227 -17.02 -6.11 -14.20
C ARG A 227 -17.08 -6.54 -12.74
N GLY A 228 -15.93 -6.78 -12.11
CA GLY A 228 -15.83 -7.18 -10.71
C GLY A 228 -15.83 -6.01 -9.72
N CYS A 229 -15.92 -4.76 -10.20
CA CYS A 229 -15.83 -3.55 -9.38
C CYS A 229 -14.59 -3.54 -8.45
N CYS A 230 -13.49 -4.12 -8.90
CA CYS A 230 -12.30 -4.34 -8.09
C CYS A 230 -11.41 -3.10 -8.07
N ARG A 231 -10.71 -2.86 -6.97
CA ARG A 231 -9.61 -1.89 -6.97
C ARG A 231 -8.42 -2.51 -7.67
N LEU A 232 -7.71 -1.74 -8.49
CA LEU A 232 -6.47 -2.23 -9.12
C LEU A 232 -5.43 -2.72 -8.10
N GLY A 233 -5.42 -2.17 -6.88
CA GLY A 233 -4.53 -2.64 -5.81
C GLY A 233 -4.90 -4.02 -5.22
N GLU A 234 -6.09 -4.54 -5.52
CA GLU A 234 -6.50 -5.92 -5.16
C GLU A 234 -6.02 -6.94 -6.21
N LEU A 235 -5.83 -6.49 -7.47
CA LEU A 235 -5.44 -7.33 -8.60
C LEU A 235 -3.95 -7.27 -8.92
N LEU A 236 -3.33 -6.09 -8.77
CA LEU A 236 -1.99 -5.78 -9.26
C LEU A 236 -1.02 -5.34 -8.17
N CYS A 237 0.26 -5.62 -8.40
CA CYS A 237 1.35 -5.11 -7.58
C CYS A 237 1.62 -3.62 -7.87
N ASN A 238 2.14 -2.91 -6.86
CA ASN A 238 2.52 -1.50 -7.02
C ASN A 238 3.80 -1.32 -7.86
N SER A 239 4.72 -2.28 -7.76
CA SER A 239 6.01 -2.30 -8.45
C SER A 239 6.57 -3.71 -8.51
N ASP A 240 7.59 -3.92 -9.35
CA ASP A 240 8.22 -5.23 -9.56
C ASP A 240 8.83 -5.81 -8.28
N SER A 241 9.34 -4.97 -7.39
CA SER A 241 9.97 -5.39 -6.13
C SER A 241 8.98 -5.62 -4.98
N THR A 242 7.67 -5.50 -5.20
CA THR A 242 6.67 -5.48 -4.11
C THR A 242 5.73 -6.68 -4.06
N PHE A 243 5.96 -7.72 -4.87
CA PHE A 243 5.14 -8.92 -4.78
C PHE A 243 5.32 -9.61 -3.43
N ASP A 244 4.20 -9.97 -2.83
CA ASP A 244 4.08 -10.57 -1.50
C ASP A 244 2.83 -11.46 -1.54
N PRO A 245 2.97 -12.80 -1.53
CA PRO A 245 1.85 -13.73 -1.58
C PRO A 245 0.81 -13.55 -0.47
N SER A 246 1.19 -12.94 0.66
CA SER A 246 0.26 -12.64 1.75
C SER A 246 -0.66 -11.44 1.46
N ARG A 247 -0.31 -10.63 0.45
CA ARG A 247 -1.04 -9.41 0.07
C ARG A 247 -1.52 -9.39 -1.39
N HIS A 248 -0.89 -10.16 -2.26
CA HIS A 248 -1.17 -10.16 -3.70
C HIS A 248 -1.58 -11.54 -4.18
N VAL A 249 -2.60 -11.57 -5.04
CA VAL A 249 -3.14 -12.82 -5.56
C VAL A 249 -2.13 -13.53 -6.46
N GLU A 250 -1.87 -14.80 -6.17
CA GLU A 250 -1.03 -15.67 -6.98
C GLU A 250 -1.83 -16.34 -8.09
N ARG A 251 -1.17 -16.76 -9.16
CA ARG A 251 -1.80 -17.49 -10.27
C ARG A 251 -2.41 -18.82 -9.81
N GLY A 252 -1.76 -19.48 -8.85
CA GLY A 252 -2.25 -20.71 -8.20
C GLY A 252 -3.32 -20.48 -7.13
N CYS A 253 -3.94 -19.30 -7.05
CA CYS A 253 -4.99 -19.04 -6.08
C CYS A 253 -6.19 -19.99 -6.24
N LYS A 254 -7.02 -20.08 -5.20
CA LYS A 254 -8.24 -20.87 -5.25
C LYS A 254 -9.23 -20.21 -6.21
N VAL A 255 -9.56 -20.91 -7.28
CA VAL A 255 -10.58 -20.52 -8.26
C VAL A 255 -11.72 -21.53 -8.23
N LYS A 256 -12.96 -21.02 -8.15
CA LYS A 256 -14.19 -21.77 -8.31
C LYS A 256 -14.81 -21.39 -9.66
N ARG A 257 -15.29 -22.40 -10.38
CA ARG A 257 -15.98 -22.26 -11.66
C ARG A 257 -17.30 -22.99 -11.59
N GLY A 258 -18.30 -22.50 -12.31
CA GLY A 258 -19.60 -23.16 -12.38
C GLY A 258 -20.57 -22.42 -13.27
N HIS A 259 -21.82 -22.87 -13.23
CA HIS A 259 -22.95 -22.21 -13.88
C HIS A 259 -23.93 -21.79 -12.79
N ALA A 260 -24.46 -20.57 -12.92
CA ALA A 260 -25.57 -20.10 -12.10
C ALA A 260 -26.89 -20.75 -12.56
N GLU A 261 -27.95 -20.63 -11.76
CA GLU A 261 -29.26 -21.21 -12.08
C GLU A 261 -29.84 -20.72 -13.41
N ASN A 262 -29.48 -19.49 -13.81
CA ASN A 262 -29.86 -18.90 -15.09
C ASN A 262 -28.99 -19.37 -16.28
N GLY A 263 -28.10 -20.33 -16.07
CA GLY A 263 -27.22 -20.90 -17.10
C GLY A 263 -25.94 -20.10 -17.40
N HIS A 264 -25.77 -18.91 -16.82
CA HIS A 264 -24.56 -18.12 -17.04
C HIS A 264 -23.37 -18.70 -16.29
N GLN A 265 -22.21 -18.74 -16.94
CA GLN A 265 -20.97 -19.13 -16.27
C GLN A 265 -20.57 -18.11 -15.20
N PHE A 266 -19.91 -18.58 -14.16
CA PHE A 266 -19.25 -17.73 -13.18
C PHE A 266 -17.86 -18.24 -12.85
N ILE A 267 -16.98 -17.29 -12.52
CA ILE A 267 -15.66 -17.54 -11.94
C ILE A 267 -15.55 -16.74 -10.65
N THR A 268 -15.11 -17.41 -9.59
CA THR A 268 -14.79 -16.73 -8.34
C THR A 268 -13.39 -17.11 -7.88
N PHE A 269 -12.53 -16.13 -7.65
CA PHE A 269 -11.17 -16.36 -7.14
C PHE A 269 -10.90 -15.61 -5.84
N LYS A 270 -10.05 -16.19 -4.99
CA LYS A 270 -9.74 -15.63 -3.67
C LYS A 270 -8.55 -14.67 -3.74
N ILE A 271 -8.75 -13.44 -3.27
CA ILE A 271 -7.65 -12.50 -3.00
C ILE A 271 -7.18 -12.67 -1.54
N PRO A 272 -5.87 -12.62 -1.27
CA PRO A 272 -5.32 -12.87 0.07
C PRO A 272 -5.50 -11.67 1.01
N TRP A 273 -5.68 -10.46 0.48
CA TRP A 273 -5.81 -9.25 1.28
C TRP A 273 -6.81 -8.26 0.69
N SER A 274 -7.63 -7.66 1.55
CA SER A 274 -8.43 -6.48 1.23
C SER A 274 -8.36 -5.45 2.36
N LYS A 275 -8.63 -4.18 2.07
CA LYS A 275 -8.56 -3.11 3.09
C LYS A 275 -9.48 -3.37 4.28
N THR A 276 -10.65 -3.97 4.03
CA THR A 276 -11.68 -4.22 5.04
C THR A 276 -11.51 -5.54 5.77
N ARG A 277 -11.07 -6.61 5.07
CA ARG A 277 -10.93 -7.96 5.65
C ARG A 277 -9.50 -8.34 6.01
N ARG A 278 -8.52 -7.52 5.65
CA ARG A 278 -7.09 -7.75 5.88
C ARG A 278 -6.68 -9.15 5.40
N SER A 279 -5.88 -9.88 6.17
CA SER A 279 -5.37 -11.22 5.84
C SER A 279 -6.42 -12.33 5.77
N LEU A 280 -7.69 -12.08 6.16
CA LEU A 280 -8.77 -13.03 5.88
C LEU A 280 -8.98 -13.18 4.36
N GLY A 281 -8.63 -12.14 3.61
CA GLY A 281 -8.85 -12.03 2.19
C GLY A 281 -10.30 -11.79 1.83
N ASP A 282 -10.58 -11.81 0.54
CA ASP A 282 -11.94 -11.72 0.01
C ASP A 282 -12.09 -12.57 -1.25
N TRP A 283 -13.32 -12.68 -1.75
CA TRP A 283 -13.61 -13.34 -3.02
C TRP A 283 -14.06 -12.32 -4.06
N ILE A 284 -13.48 -12.40 -5.25
CA ILE A 284 -13.93 -11.65 -6.42
C ILE A 284 -14.74 -12.61 -7.28
N SER A 285 -16.00 -12.26 -7.53
CA SER A 285 -16.92 -13.03 -8.39
C SER A 285 -17.14 -12.30 -9.71
N LEU A 286 -17.05 -13.05 -10.80
CA LEU A 286 -17.30 -12.62 -12.16
C LEU A 286 -18.40 -13.50 -12.75
N THR A 287 -19.27 -12.91 -13.55
CA THR A 287 -20.37 -13.60 -14.23
C THR A 287 -20.29 -13.31 -15.72
N GLN A 288 -20.64 -14.31 -16.52
CA GLN A 288 -20.63 -14.24 -17.97
C GLN A 288 -21.63 -13.19 -18.48
N THR A 289 -21.17 -12.32 -19.36
CA THR A 289 -21.97 -11.33 -20.10
C THR A 289 -22.16 -11.71 -21.56
N ALA A 290 -21.31 -12.60 -22.10
CA ALA A 290 -21.36 -13.05 -23.50
C ALA A 290 -21.28 -11.91 -24.52
N ASP A 291 -20.52 -10.85 -24.18
CA ASP A 291 -20.18 -9.73 -25.05
C ASP A 291 -18.67 -9.62 -25.24
N ASP A 292 -18.20 -8.67 -26.05
CA ASP A 292 -16.77 -8.49 -26.33
C ASP A 292 -15.96 -8.03 -25.09
N VAL A 293 -16.65 -7.63 -24.01
CA VAL A 293 -16.08 -7.20 -22.73
C VAL A 293 -16.37 -8.21 -21.61
N ASP A 294 -16.46 -9.48 -21.98
CA ASP A 294 -16.68 -10.58 -21.04
C ASP A 294 -15.43 -10.86 -20.21
N ALA A 295 -15.55 -10.70 -18.89
CA ALA A 295 -14.44 -10.86 -17.97
C ALA A 295 -14.00 -12.32 -17.80
N ILE A 296 -14.89 -13.29 -18.02
CA ILE A 296 -14.56 -14.71 -17.92
C ILE A 296 -13.71 -15.11 -19.12
N SER A 297 -14.14 -14.76 -20.33
CA SER A 297 -13.39 -14.99 -21.56
C SER A 297 -12.03 -14.31 -21.52
N ALA A 298 -11.96 -13.04 -21.09
CA ALA A 298 -10.69 -12.33 -20.97
C ALA A 298 -9.75 -12.98 -19.95
N PHE A 299 -10.28 -13.41 -18.80
CA PHE A 299 -9.52 -14.07 -17.75
C PHE A 299 -8.94 -15.42 -18.20
N GLU A 300 -9.77 -16.28 -18.78
CA GLU A 300 -9.32 -17.60 -19.26
C GLU A 300 -8.35 -17.47 -20.45
N HIS A 301 -8.58 -16.52 -21.36
CA HIS A 301 -7.66 -16.25 -22.47
C HIS A 301 -6.26 -15.83 -21.96
N HIS A 302 -6.21 -14.94 -20.98
CA HIS A 302 -4.96 -14.57 -20.31
C HIS A 302 -4.25 -15.79 -19.71
N LEU A 303 -4.98 -16.64 -18.97
CA LEU A 303 -4.39 -17.84 -18.39
C LEU A 303 -3.88 -18.82 -19.44
N PHE A 304 -4.53 -18.91 -20.60
CA PHE A 304 -4.14 -19.74 -21.71
C PHE A 304 -2.85 -19.22 -22.40
N VAL A 305 -2.84 -17.95 -22.81
CA VAL A 305 -1.69 -17.32 -23.47
C VAL A 305 -0.46 -17.31 -22.54
N ASN A 306 -0.68 -17.08 -21.25
CA ASN A 306 0.38 -17.04 -20.23
C ASN A 306 0.52 -18.37 -19.46
N SER A 307 0.30 -19.50 -20.15
CA SER A 307 0.29 -20.84 -19.54
C SER A 307 1.60 -21.24 -18.86
N THR A 308 2.75 -20.78 -19.39
CA THR A 308 4.09 -21.08 -18.87
C THR A 308 4.48 -20.28 -17.63
N VAL A 309 3.68 -19.29 -17.23
CA VAL A 309 3.93 -18.50 -16.01
C VAL A 309 3.72 -19.38 -14.76
N PRO A 310 4.68 -19.41 -13.82
CA PRO A 310 4.58 -20.24 -12.61
C PRO A 310 3.33 -19.94 -11.77
N THR A 311 2.84 -20.94 -11.05
CA THR A 311 1.67 -20.79 -10.16
C THR A 311 1.92 -19.83 -8.99
N THR A 312 3.18 -19.68 -8.56
CA THR A 312 3.60 -18.74 -7.50
C THR A 312 3.79 -17.31 -7.99
N ALA A 313 3.67 -17.06 -9.30
CA ALA A 313 3.73 -15.70 -9.85
C ALA A 313 2.40 -14.96 -9.56
N PRO A 314 2.37 -13.61 -9.65
CA PRO A 314 1.11 -12.87 -9.58
C PRO A 314 0.09 -13.35 -10.62
N LEU A 315 -1.20 -13.30 -10.29
CA LEU A 315 -2.29 -13.81 -11.14
C LEU A 315 -2.27 -13.27 -12.58
N PHE A 316 -1.97 -11.96 -12.72
CA PHE A 316 -1.89 -11.27 -14.01
C PHE A 316 -0.46 -11.08 -14.52
N ALA A 317 0.48 -11.93 -14.09
CA ALA A 317 1.82 -11.96 -14.68
C ALA A 317 1.79 -12.53 -16.10
N PHE A 318 2.72 -12.10 -16.94
CA PHE A 318 2.74 -12.40 -18.38
C PHE A 318 4.12 -12.87 -18.84
N CYS A 319 4.16 -13.67 -19.90
CA CYS A 319 5.38 -14.20 -20.51
C CYS A 319 6.22 -13.11 -21.18
N THR A 320 7.54 -13.25 -21.10
CA THR A 320 8.53 -12.39 -21.78
C THR A 320 9.62 -13.26 -22.41
N ALA A 321 10.47 -12.68 -23.26
CA ALA A 321 11.59 -13.40 -23.87
C ALA A 321 12.55 -14.00 -22.82
N GLU A 322 12.67 -13.38 -21.65
CA GLU A 322 13.55 -13.80 -20.56
C GLU A 322 12.82 -14.68 -19.50
N GLY A 323 11.57 -15.05 -19.76
CA GLY A 323 10.74 -15.85 -18.85
C GLY A 323 9.37 -15.21 -18.64
N TRP A 324 9.20 -14.44 -17.56
CA TRP A 324 7.94 -13.79 -17.24
C TRP A 324 8.15 -12.50 -16.45
N SER A 325 7.17 -11.61 -16.52
CA SER A 325 7.16 -10.34 -15.80
C SER A 325 5.83 -10.12 -15.08
N LYS A 326 5.87 -9.32 -14.02
CA LYS A 326 4.70 -8.97 -13.23
C LYS A 326 3.92 -7.90 -13.96
N SER A 327 2.60 -7.96 -13.94
CA SER A 327 1.79 -6.79 -14.29
C SER A 327 1.73 -5.84 -13.09
N THR A 328 2.28 -4.64 -13.26
CA THR A 328 2.19 -3.58 -12.26
C THR A 328 1.07 -2.61 -12.57
N ARG A 329 0.56 -1.94 -11.53
CA ARG A 329 -0.43 -0.85 -11.68
C ARG A 329 0.06 0.21 -12.66
N PHE A 330 1.34 0.60 -12.56
CA PHE A 330 1.93 1.57 -13.47
C PHE A 330 1.93 1.08 -14.92
N GLN A 331 2.48 -0.10 -15.20
CA GLN A 331 2.55 -0.62 -16.58
C GLN A 331 1.18 -0.80 -17.22
N THR A 332 0.19 -1.24 -16.43
CA THR A 332 -1.18 -1.45 -16.91
C THR A 332 -1.85 -0.11 -17.19
N VAL A 333 -1.84 0.82 -16.22
CA VAL A 333 -2.47 2.13 -16.41
C VAL A 333 -1.77 2.91 -17.51
N SER A 334 -0.44 2.89 -17.58
CA SER A 334 0.29 3.58 -18.65
C SER A 334 -0.01 3.01 -20.03
N ARG A 335 -0.18 1.68 -20.17
CA ARG A 335 -0.59 1.07 -21.44
C ARG A 335 -2.01 1.52 -21.82
N VAL A 336 -2.96 1.41 -20.89
CA VAL A 336 -4.35 1.84 -21.09
C VAL A 336 -4.45 3.33 -21.43
N CYS A 337 -3.68 4.20 -20.76
CA CYS A 337 -3.70 5.65 -21.00
C CYS A 337 -3.01 6.04 -22.31
N PHE A 338 -1.87 5.42 -22.63
CA PHE A 338 -1.16 5.71 -23.89
C PHE A 338 -2.05 5.44 -25.10
N ASP A 339 -2.79 4.32 -25.06
CA ASP A 339 -3.70 3.99 -26.16
C ASP A 339 -4.96 4.88 -26.15
N ALA A 340 -5.42 5.32 -24.97
CA ALA A 340 -6.51 6.28 -24.85
C ALA A 340 -6.16 7.65 -25.44
N ASP A 341 -4.94 8.14 -25.18
CA ASP A 341 -4.45 9.39 -25.75
C ASP A 341 -4.30 9.27 -27.28
N ALA A 342 -3.94 8.08 -27.78
CA ALA A 342 -3.86 7.80 -29.22
C ALA A 342 -5.24 7.79 -29.93
N ILE A 343 -6.32 7.51 -29.22
CA ILE A 343 -7.71 7.48 -29.74
C ILE A 343 -8.57 8.67 -29.23
N GLY A 344 -7.95 9.65 -28.56
CA GLY A 344 -8.63 10.87 -28.08
C GLY A 344 -9.52 10.68 -26.84
N LEU A 345 -9.44 9.54 -26.16
CA LEU A 345 -10.16 9.23 -24.93
C LEU A 345 -9.37 9.68 -23.70
N LYS A 346 -9.94 10.61 -22.92
CA LYS A 346 -9.38 10.97 -21.62
C LYS A 346 -9.89 10.02 -20.55
N PHE A 347 -9.11 8.99 -20.21
CA PHE A 347 -9.30 8.38 -18.90
C PHE A 347 -8.90 9.40 -17.82
N GLY A 348 -9.70 9.56 -16.77
CA GLY A 348 -9.42 10.49 -15.65
C GLY A 348 -8.17 10.19 -14.81
N PHE A 349 -7.19 9.46 -15.35
CA PHE A 349 -5.90 9.18 -14.73
C PHE A 349 -4.97 10.40 -14.92
N SER A 350 -4.94 11.29 -13.93
CA SER A 350 -3.96 12.38 -13.91
C SER A 350 -2.53 11.84 -13.89
N GLU A 351 -1.64 12.35 -14.75
CA GLU A 351 -0.19 12.05 -14.79
C GLU A 351 0.52 12.10 -13.43
N GLY A 352 -0.01 12.86 -12.46
CA GLY A 352 0.50 12.91 -11.08
C GLY A 352 0.16 11.68 -10.20
N ALA A 353 -0.24 10.55 -10.79
CA ALA A 353 -0.41 9.25 -10.13
C ALA A 353 0.69 8.23 -10.50
N MET A 354 1.70 8.66 -11.28
CA MET A 354 2.94 7.94 -11.56
C MET A 354 3.95 8.11 -10.43
#